data_AF-A0A2E5X9I3-F1
#
_entry.id   AF-A0A2E5X9I3-F1
#
_cell.length_a   1.000
_cell.length_b   1.000
_cell.length_c   1.000
_cell.angle_alpha   90.00
_cell.angle_beta   90.00
_cell.angle_gamma   90.00
#
_symmetry.space_group_name_H-M   'P 1'
#
loop_
_entity.id
_entity.type
_entity.pdbx_description
1 polymer ?
#
loop_
_entity_poly.entity_id
_entity_poly.type
_entity_poly.pdbx_seq_one_letter_code
_entity_poly.pdbx_strand_id
1 'polypeptide(L)'
;MVIKITPDGIPELGVVETKTSNFGGHPPEFWAERLAEKIVGYSENNEPHVVEQAKAYKEQIKQVCLIYIKNAIKSYKATLIQELIKGGEEELAKILK
;
A
#
# COMPACT_ATOMS: atom_id res chain seq x y z
N MET A 1 -17.99 -17.83 18.35
CA MET A 1 -19.35 -17.27 18.41
C MET A 1 -19.22 -15.76 18.23
N VAL A 2 -19.48 -15.25 17.03
CA VAL A 2 -19.38 -13.81 16.74
C VAL A 2 -20.73 -13.21 17.08
N ILE A 3 -20.75 -12.31 18.06
CA ILE A 3 -21.98 -11.70 18.55
C ILE A 3 -22.40 -10.66 17.52
N LYS A 4 -23.54 -10.90 16.84
CA LYS A 4 -24.09 -10.01 15.81
C LYS A 4 -24.84 -8.87 16.49
N ILE A 5 -24.14 -7.77 16.78
CA ILE A 5 -24.72 -6.53 17.30
C ILE A 5 -24.95 -5.56 16.14
N THR A 6 -25.97 -5.80 15.31
CA THR A 6 -26.43 -4.78 14.37
C THR A 6 -27.94 -4.94 14.12
N PRO A 7 -28.77 -3.92 14.40
CA PRO A 7 -30.20 -3.96 14.10
C PRO A 7 -30.44 -3.89 12.59
N ASP A 8 -31.51 -4.55 12.13
CA ASP A 8 -31.90 -4.61 10.72
C ASP A 8 -32.28 -3.22 10.18
N GLY A 9 -31.58 -2.76 9.14
CA GLY A 9 -31.90 -1.51 8.44
C GLY A 9 -30.74 -0.51 8.25
N ILE A 10 -29.53 -0.83 8.74
CA ILE A 10 -28.32 -0.07 8.40
C ILE A 10 -27.82 -0.60 7.05
N PRO A 11 -27.46 0.25 6.06
CA PRO A 11 -26.77 -0.25 4.87
C PRO A 11 -25.58 -1.08 5.34
N GLU A 12 -25.41 -2.25 4.75
CA GLU A 12 -24.29 -3.15 5.00
C GLU A 12 -23.01 -2.40 4.60
N LEU A 13 -22.52 -1.55 5.49
CA LEU A 13 -21.28 -0.84 5.33
C LEU A 13 -20.24 -1.96 5.33
N GLY A 14 -19.75 -2.30 4.14
CA GLY A 14 -18.73 -3.34 3.99
C GLY A 14 -17.64 -3.16 5.03
N VAL A 15 -17.08 -4.26 5.53
CA VAL A 15 -16.13 -4.25 6.65
C VAL A 15 -15.03 -3.20 6.40
N VAL A 16 -15.04 -2.12 7.19
CA VAL A 16 -14.04 -1.06 7.13
C VAL A 16 -12.88 -1.45 8.05
N GLU A 17 -11.74 -1.82 7.48
CA GLU A 17 -10.51 -2.06 8.24
C GLU A 17 -9.69 -0.76 8.33
N THR A 18 -9.44 -0.27 9.55
CA THR A 18 -8.59 0.90 9.78
C THR A 18 -7.18 0.47 10.20
N LYS A 19 -6.16 1.15 9.66
CA LYS A 19 -4.76 0.99 10.08
C LYS A 19 -4.13 2.34 10.35
N THR A 20 -3.57 2.51 11.54
CA THR A 20 -2.96 3.76 12.01
C THR A 20 -1.44 3.69 12.00
N SER A 21 -0.79 4.84 11.81
CA SER A 21 0.66 5.02 11.91
C SER A 21 0.96 6.13 12.91
N ASN A 22 2.13 6.07 13.54
CA ASN A 22 2.60 7.12 14.44
C ASN A 22 3.50 8.08 13.66
N PHE A 23 3.23 9.38 13.76
CA PHE A 23 4.09 10.46 13.23
C PHE A 23 4.52 10.25 11.76
N GLY A 24 3.55 10.18 10.86
CA GLY A 24 3.80 10.09 9.41
C GLY A 24 2.88 9.11 8.70
N GLY A 25 3.18 8.85 7.43
CA GLY A 25 2.47 7.85 6.62
C GLY A 25 2.96 6.41 6.87
N HIS A 26 2.19 5.44 6.38
CA HIS A 26 2.57 4.02 6.42
C HIS A 26 3.83 3.73 5.59
N PRO A 27 4.67 2.77 6.02
CA PRO A 27 5.90 2.42 5.30
C PRO A 27 5.61 1.76 3.94
N PRO A 28 6.59 1.73 3.02
CA PRO A 28 6.45 1.06 1.72
C PRO A 28 5.97 -0.40 1.81
N GLU A 29 6.45 -1.13 2.83
CA GLU A 29 6.11 -2.53 3.08
C GLU A 29 4.62 -2.71 3.38
N PHE A 30 4.02 -1.76 4.12
CA PHE A 30 2.59 -1.76 4.39
C PHE A 30 1.79 -1.67 3.08
N TRP A 31 2.17 -0.72 2.21
CA TRP A 31 1.47 -0.51 0.94
C TRP A 31 1.68 -1.68 -0.02
N ALA A 32 2.88 -2.27 -0.04
CA ALA A 32 3.17 -3.45 -0.84
C ALA A 32 2.30 -4.66 -0.43
N GLU A 33 2.12 -4.91 0.87
CA GLU A 33 1.25 -5.98 1.36
C GLU A 33 -0.21 -5.74 0.93
N ARG A 34 -0.73 -4.52 1.12
CA ARG A 34 -2.10 -4.17 0.70
C ARG A 34 -2.32 -4.33 -0.79
N LEU A 35 -1.36 -3.94 -1.61
CA LEU A 35 -1.42 -4.13 -3.06
C LEU A 35 -1.43 -5.62 -3.41
N ALA A 36 -0.54 -6.42 -2.81
CA ALA A 36 -0.49 -7.85 -3.06
C ALA A 36 -1.80 -8.55 -2.64
N GLU A 37 -2.35 -8.22 -1.46
CA GLU A 37 -3.67 -8.68 -1.01
C GLU A 37 -4.76 -8.34 -2.02
N LYS A 38 -4.81 -7.08 -2.47
CA LYS A 38 -5.84 -6.63 -3.42
C LYS A 38 -5.72 -7.29 -4.79
N ILE A 39 -4.49 -7.42 -5.32
CA ILE A 39 -4.21 -8.04 -6.61
C ILE A 39 -4.62 -9.51 -6.59
N VAL A 40 -4.20 -10.26 -5.55
CA VAL A 40 -4.58 -11.66 -5.39
C VAL A 40 -6.08 -11.81 -5.16
N GLY A 41 -6.71 -10.88 -4.43
CA GLY A 41 -8.15 -10.86 -4.19
C GLY A 41 -9.01 -10.77 -5.46
N TYR A 42 -8.49 -10.18 -6.56
CA TYR A 42 -9.22 -10.20 -7.83
C TYR A 42 -9.43 -11.61 -8.40
N SER A 43 -8.67 -12.60 -7.94
CA SER A 43 -8.84 -13.98 -8.35
C SER A 43 -10.03 -14.69 -7.68
N GLU A 44 -10.58 -14.19 -6.57
CA GLU A 44 -11.48 -14.93 -5.65
C GLU A 44 -12.72 -15.57 -6.29
N ASN A 45 -13.25 -14.99 -7.38
CA ASN A 45 -14.44 -15.50 -8.08
C ASN A 45 -14.11 -16.33 -9.34
N ASN A 46 -12.85 -16.72 -9.53
CA ASN A 46 -12.41 -17.54 -10.67
C ASN A 46 -12.34 -19.03 -10.33
N GLU A 47 -12.05 -19.85 -11.35
CA GLU A 47 -11.81 -21.29 -11.21
C GLU A 47 -10.72 -21.60 -10.17
N PRO A 48 -10.81 -22.73 -9.44
CA PRO A 48 -9.91 -23.04 -8.32
C PRO A 48 -8.41 -22.95 -8.65
N HIS A 49 -8.02 -23.42 -9.83
CA HIS A 49 -6.62 -23.40 -10.27
C HIS A 49 -6.06 -21.98 -10.45
N VAL A 50 -6.89 -21.00 -10.83
CA VAL A 50 -6.51 -19.59 -10.98
C VAL A 50 -6.29 -18.96 -9.59
N VAL A 51 -7.17 -19.26 -8.64
CA VAL A 51 -7.07 -18.78 -7.26
C VAL A 51 -5.80 -19.31 -6.59
N GLU A 52 -5.51 -20.61 -6.76
CA GLU A 52 -4.31 -21.25 -6.24
C GLU A 52 -3.04 -20.64 -6.84
N GLN A 53 -3.02 -20.42 -8.16
CA GLN A 53 -1.90 -19.78 -8.84
C GLN A 53 -1.69 -18.34 -8.34
N ALA A 54 -2.75 -17.54 -8.19
CA ALA A 54 -2.65 -16.17 -7.68
C ALA A 54 -2.07 -16.13 -6.26
N LYS A 55 -2.53 -17.04 -5.38
CA LYS A 55 -1.99 -17.18 -4.02
C LYS A 55 -0.53 -17.61 -4.01
N ALA A 56 -0.14 -18.52 -4.91
CA ALA A 56 1.24 -18.99 -5.03
C ALA A 56 2.24 -17.88 -5.41
N TYR A 57 1.79 -16.85 -6.13
CA TYR A 57 2.62 -15.70 -6.53
C TYR A 57 2.50 -14.48 -5.61
N LYS A 58 1.73 -14.55 -4.51
CA LYS A 58 1.46 -13.38 -3.65
C LYS A 58 2.75 -12.70 -3.17
N GLU A 59 3.74 -13.48 -2.74
CA GLU A 59 5.00 -12.95 -2.22
C GLU A 59 5.84 -12.25 -3.31
N GLN A 60 5.89 -12.83 -4.51
CA GLN A 60 6.59 -12.25 -5.65
C GLN A 60 5.92 -10.94 -6.10
N ILE A 61 4.58 -10.92 -6.15
CA ILE A 61 3.80 -9.70 -6.42
C ILE A 61 4.14 -8.62 -5.40
N LYS A 62 4.14 -8.97 -4.10
CA LYS A 62 4.49 -8.05 -3.02
C LYS A 62 5.90 -7.47 -3.19
N GLN A 63 6.89 -8.32 -3.50
CA GLN A 63 8.28 -7.89 -3.70
C GLN A 63 8.42 -6.91 -4.87
N VAL A 64 7.75 -7.19 -6.00
CA VAL A 64 7.73 -6.30 -7.16
C VAL A 64 7.08 -4.96 -6.79
N CYS A 65 5.91 -4.98 -6.13
CA CYS A 65 5.26 -3.77 -5.64
C CYS A 65 6.18 -2.96 -4.72
N LEU A 66 6.86 -3.61 -3.76
CA LEU A 66 7.77 -2.95 -2.83
C LEU A 66 8.93 -2.25 -3.53
N ILE A 67 9.55 -2.91 -4.53
CA ILE A 67 10.64 -2.34 -5.32
C ILE A 67 10.17 -1.06 -6.01
N TYR A 68 9.03 -1.10 -6.69
CA TYR A 68 8.53 0.05 -7.44
C TYR A 68 8.02 1.18 -6.54
N ILE A 69 7.42 0.89 -5.38
CA ILE A 69 7.06 1.91 -4.39
C ILE A 69 8.32 2.63 -3.89
N LYS A 70 9.37 1.87 -3.53
CA LYS A 70 10.65 2.45 -3.10
C LYS A 70 11.28 3.31 -4.20
N ASN A 71 11.20 2.88 -5.46
CA ASN A 71 11.71 3.65 -6.59
C ASN A 71 10.90 4.92 -6.85
N ALA A 72 9.58 4.88 -6.71
CA ALA A 72 8.72 6.06 -6.82
C ALA A 72 9.06 7.10 -5.74
N ILE A 73 9.23 6.67 -4.48
CA ILE A 73 9.64 7.55 -3.37
C ILE A 73 11.01 8.17 -3.63
N LYS A 74 11.99 7.38 -4.11
CA LYS A 74 13.32 7.89 -4.47
C LYS A 74 13.23 8.94 -5.59
N SER A 75 12.42 8.66 -6.62
CA SER A 75 12.23 9.57 -7.75
C SER A 75 11.60 10.89 -7.30
N TYR A 76 10.57 10.82 -6.46
CA TYR A 76 9.92 11.99 -5.89
C TYR A 76 10.87 12.81 -5.01
N LYS A 77 11.64 12.15 -4.12
CA LYS A 77 12.67 12.82 -3.32
C LYS A 77 13.71 13.53 -4.19
N ALA A 78 14.17 12.89 -5.26
CA ALA A 78 15.12 13.50 -6.18
C ALA A 78 14.54 14.78 -6.82
N THR A 79 13.29 14.74 -7.28
CA THR A 79 12.59 15.92 -7.79
C THR A 79 12.49 17.03 -6.74
N LEU A 80 12.06 16.69 -5.53
CA LEU A 80 11.92 17.65 -4.42
C LEU A 80 13.26 18.31 -4.05
N ILE A 81 14.35 17.53 -4.02
CA ILE A 81 15.72 18.06 -3.81
C ILE A 81 16.06 19.09 -4.89
N GLN A 82 15.76 18.81 -6.15
CA GLN A 82 16.04 19.76 -7.24
C GLN A 82 15.19 21.02 -7.14
N GLU A 83 13.92 20.90 -6.73
CA GLU A 83 13.04 22.05 -6.51
C GLU A 83 13.55 22.95 -5.38
N LEU A 84 14.00 22.37 -4.26
CA LEU A 84 14.59 23.11 -3.14
C LEU A 84 15.87 23.85 -3.53
N ILE A 85 16.79 23.18 -4.23
CA ILE A 85 18.03 23.81 -4.73
C ILE A 85 17.70 24.99 -5.65
N LYS A 86 16.75 24.82 -6.58
CA LYS A 86 16.31 25.91 -7.46
C LYS A 86 15.69 27.09 -6.69
N GLY A 87 15.06 26.82 -5.55
CA GLY A 87 14.52 27.84 -4.64
C GLY A 87 15.55 28.51 -3.74
N GLY A 88 16.83 28.08 -3.77
CA GLY A 88 17.88 28.60 -2.90
C GLY A 88 17.97 27.93 -1.52
N GLU A 89 17.16 26.90 -1.25
CA GLU A 89 17.06 26.21 0.04
C GLU A 89 18.00 24.98 0.09
N GLU A 90 19.30 25.18 -0.14
CA GLU A 90 20.27 24.08 -0.24
C GLU A 90 20.43 23.27 1.05
N GLU A 91 20.34 23.91 2.22
CA GLU A 91 20.44 23.22 3.50
C GLU A 91 19.26 22.27 3.74
N LEU A 92 18.04 22.67 3.36
CA LEU A 92 16.87 21.79 3.42
C LEU A 92 16.99 20.63 2.44
N ALA A 93 17.54 20.88 1.25
CA ALA A 93 17.78 19.83 0.25
C ALA A 93 18.78 18.77 0.76
N LYS A 94 19.81 19.17 1.52
CA LYS A 94 20.80 18.26 2.12
C LYS A 94 20.18 17.30 3.15
N ILE A 95 19.16 17.73 3.89
CA ILE A 95 18.47 16.88 4.88
C ILE A 95 17.74 15.71 4.21
N LEU A 96 17.29 15.88 2.96
CA LEU A 96 16.49 14.89 2.24
C LEU A 96 17.31 13.85 1.47
N LYS A 97 18.60 14.14 1.25
CA LYS A 97 19.55 13.35 0.44
C LYS A 97 19.98 12.08 1.17
#